data_AF-A0A919C6M9-F1
#
_entry.id   AF-A0A919C6M9-F1
#
_cell.length_a   1.000
_cell.length_b   1.000
_cell.length_c   1.000
_cell.angle_alpha   90.00
_cell.angle_beta   90.00
_cell.angle_gamma   90.00
#
_symmetry.space_group_name_H-M   'P 1'
#
loop_
_entity.id
_entity.type
_entity.pdbx_description
1 polymer ?
#
loop_
_entity_poly.entity_id
_entity_poly.type
_entity_poly.pdbx_seq_one_letter_code
_entity_poly.pdbx_strand_id
1 'polypeptide(L)'
;MTANEYKGEHGGEGVAHDGASFEQALRGAEELRKSTGRLRIRLRTLRLTMVGGASAILVVVFVAAGEPRWELSGLAVGLVGAVAAGLRAERSVRSELGRHEERLERTVGMLREVFVHVSRREQWEKSRVRRTRERIARFSIDERRLW
;
A
#
# COMPACT_ATOMS: atom_id res chain seq x y z
N MET A 1 25.24 -6.85 -36.55
CA MET A 1 24.54 -7.84 -35.71
C MET A 1 24.70 -7.39 -34.26
N THR A 2 23.71 -6.67 -33.76
CA THR A 2 23.71 -6.06 -32.42
C THR A 2 23.28 -7.09 -31.38
N ALA A 3 24.09 -7.24 -30.35
CA ALA A 3 23.80 -8.06 -29.18
C ALA A 3 22.53 -7.55 -28.51
N ASN A 4 21.57 -8.45 -28.36
CA ASN A 4 20.29 -8.19 -27.74
C ASN A 4 20.46 -8.28 -26.21
N GLU A 5 20.54 -7.11 -25.58
CA GLU A 5 20.60 -6.93 -24.14
C GLU A 5 19.21 -7.24 -23.54
N TYR A 6 18.94 -8.52 -23.27
CA TYR A 6 17.76 -8.95 -22.50
C TYR A 6 17.96 -8.59 -21.02
N LYS A 7 17.65 -7.34 -20.69
CA LYS A 7 17.48 -6.85 -19.33
C LYS A 7 16.21 -7.47 -18.73
N GLY A 8 16.37 -8.57 -18.01
CA GLY A 8 15.30 -9.22 -17.24
C GLY A 8 14.85 -8.36 -16.06
N GLU A 9 13.98 -7.39 -16.31
CA GLU A 9 13.21 -6.65 -15.30
C GLU A 9 11.83 -7.30 -15.08
N HIS A 10 11.80 -8.53 -14.56
CA HIS A 10 10.62 -9.04 -13.85
C HIS A 10 11.10 -9.85 -12.65
N GLY A 11 11.03 -9.23 -11.46
CA GLY A 11 11.35 -9.85 -10.19
C GLY A 11 10.50 -11.10 -9.96
N GLY A 12 11.17 -12.24 -10.06
CA GLY A 12 10.88 -13.53 -9.42
C GLY A 12 9.46 -13.77 -8.93
N GLU A 13 8.57 -14.14 -9.84
CA GLU A 13 7.48 -15.09 -9.52
C GLU A 13 8.09 -16.50 -9.47
N GLY A 14 8.94 -16.73 -8.46
CA GLY A 14 9.41 -18.07 -8.14
C GLY A 14 8.26 -18.86 -7.53
N VAL A 15 7.63 -19.73 -8.33
CA VAL A 15 6.68 -20.73 -7.83
C VAL A 15 7.36 -21.47 -6.67
N ALA A 16 6.78 -21.39 -5.48
CA ALA A 16 7.35 -22.02 -4.30
C ALA A 16 7.28 -23.55 -4.43
N HIS A 17 8.35 -24.15 -4.97
CA HIS A 17 8.43 -25.59 -5.24
C HIS A 17 8.85 -26.41 -4.01
N ASP A 18 9.37 -25.76 -2.97
CA ASP A 18 9.79 -26.35 -1.70
C ASP A 18 9.42 -25.47 -0.50
N GLY A 19 9.57 -26.03 0.70
CA GLY A 19 9.22 -25.38 1.96
C GLY A 19 10.07 -24.18 2.31
N ALA A 20 11.31 -24.09 1.81
CA ALA A 20 12.20 -22.94 2.00
C ALA A 20 11.74 -21.75 1.15
N SER A 21 11.44 -22.00 -0.13
CA SER A 21 10.90 -21.02 -1.07
C SER A 21 9.53 -20.52 -0.61
N PHE A 22 8.70 -21.42 -0.06
CA PHE A 22 7.42 -21.05 0.55
C PHE A 22 7.60 -20.08 1.73
N GLU A 23 8.53 -20.36 2.66
CA GLU A 23 8.81 -19.48 3.79
C GLU A 23 9.37 -18.12 3.36
N GLN A 24 10.20 -18.10 2.31
CA GLN A 24 10.72 -16.86 1.75
C GLN A 24 9.60 -16.02 1.13
N ALA A 25 8.70 -16.64 0.36
CA ALA A 25 7.52 -15.98 -0.19
C ALA A 25 6.57 -15.47 0.93
N LEU A 26 6.40 -16.25 2.00
CA LEU A 26 5.59 -15.85 3.15
C LEU A 26 6.19 -14.65 3.89
N ARG A 27 7.52 -14.59 4.07
CA ARG A 27 8.20 -13.42 4.63
C ARG A 27 8.06 -12.19 3.72
N GLY A 28 8.21 -12.36 2.42
CA GLY A 28 8.00 -11.29 1.44
C GLY A 28 6.59 -10.71 1.50
N ALA A 29 5.57 -11.57 1.63
CA ALA A 29 4.19 -11.13 1.83
C ALA A 29 3.99 -10.39 3.16
N GLU A 30 4.61 -10.85 4.25
CA GLU A 30 4.57 -10.17 5.57
C GLU A 30 5.22 -8.78 5.52
N GLU A 31 6.33 -8.62 4.79
CA GLU A 31 6.98 -7.33 4.57
C GLU A 31 6.14 -6.38 3.72
N LEU A 32 5.54 -6.89 2.64
CA LEU A 32 4.63 -6.14 1.78
C LEU A 32 3.42 -5.64 2.58
N ARG A 33 2.88 -6.45 3.49
CA ARG A 33 1.81 -6.00 4.40
C ARG A 33 2.27 -4.86 5.33
N LYS A 34 3.49 -4.92 5.87
CA LYS A 34 4.06 -3.85 6.70
C LYS A 34 4.28 -2.55 5.90
N SER A 35 4.66 -2.62 4.63
CA SER A 35 4.79 -1.43 3.79
C SER A 35 3.42 -0.82 3.48
N THR A 36 2.42 -1.63 3.11
CA THR A 36 1.03 -1.19 2.89
C THR A 36 0.45 -0.48 4.13
N GLY A 37 0.69 -1.01 5.34
CA GLY A 37 0.27 -0.37 6.59
C GLY A 37 0.88 1.03 6.78
N ARG A 38 2.16 1.21 6.47
CA ARG A 38 2.84 2.52 6.52
C ARG A 38 2.28 3.50 5.48
N LEU A 39 1.99 3.03 4.27
CA LEU A 39 1.35 3.86 3.23
C LEU A 39 -0.05 4.32 3.65
N ARG A 40 -0.87 3.44 4.26
CA ARG A 40 -2.20 3.80 4.79
C ARG A 40 -2.11 4.88 5.88
N ILE A 41 -1.16 4.74 6.82
CA ILE A 41 -0.93 5.75 7.86
C ILE A 41 -0.53 7.07 7.21
N ARG A 42 0.40 7.05 6.24
CA ARG A 42 0.85 8.25 5.52
C ARG A 42 -0.31 8.95 4.80
N LEU A 43 -1.19 8.20 4.11
CA LEU A 43 -2.40 8.73 3.49
C LEU A 43 -3.34 9.36 4.51
N ARG A 44 -3.55 8.71 5.65
CA ARG A 44 -4.40 9.24 6.73
C ARG A 44 -3.84 10.54 7.29
N THR A 45 -2.52 10.60 7.54
CA THR A 45 -1.85 11.82 7.97
C THR A 45 -1.97 12.93 6.93
N LEU A 46 -1.75 12.62 5.64
CA LEU A 46 -1.86 13.59 4.54
C LEU A 46 -3.26 14.19 4.46
N ARG A 47 -4.31 13.36 4.60
CA ARG A 47 -5.70 13.81 4.64
C ARG A 47 -5.98 14.69 5.85
N LEU A 48 -5.53 14.29 7.04
CA LEU A 48 -5.72 15.08 8.26
C LEU A 48 -5.02 16.44 8.15
N THR A 49 -3.81 16.50 7.60
CA THR A 49 -3.10 17.76 7.37
C THR A 49 -3.79 18.63 6.31
N MET A 50 -4.36 18.02 5.27
CA MET A 50 -5.05 18.75 4.21
C MET A 50 -6.38 19.34 4.68
N VAL A 51 -7.17 18.57 5.44
CA VAL A 51 -8.41 19.03 6.06
C VAL A 51 -8.14 20.10 7.12
N GLY A 52 -7.14 19.89 7.98
CA GLY A 52 -6.74 20.85 9.01
C GLY A 52 -6.14 22.14 8.44
N GLY A 53 -5.37 22.04 7.35
CA GLY A 53 -4.85 23.20 6.63
C GLY A 53 -5.95 23.98 5.92
N ALA A 54 -6.89 23.28 5.26
CA ALA A 54 -8.02 23.92 4.59
C ALA A 54 -8.95 24.65 5.56
N SER A 55 -9.19 24.11 6.76
CA SER A 55 -10.01 24.76 7.79
C SER A 55 -9.33 25.99 8.38
N ALA A 56 -8.02 25.93 8.66
CA ALA A 56 -7.26 27.08 9.13
C ALA A 56 -7.29 28.24 8.12
N ILE A 57 -7.22 27.94 6.83
CA ILE A 57 -7.24 28.96 5.79
C ILE A 57 -8.64 29.53 5.58
N LEU A 58 -9.71 28.72 5.70
CA LEU A 58 -11.08 29.23 5.73
C LEU A 58 -11.30 30.24 6.86
N VAL A 59 -10.71 30.01 8.04
CA VAL A 59 -10.75 30.97 9.15
C VAL A 59 -10.01 32.26 8.79
N VAL A 60 -8.82 32.18 8.20
CA VAL A 60 -8.05 33.36 7.76
C VAL A 60 -8.80 34.15 6.68
N VAL A 61 -9.40 33.49 5.70
CA VAL A 61 -10.21 34.14 4.64
C VAL A 61 -11.46 34.77 5.21
N PHE A 62 -12.12 34.13 6.19
CA PHE A 62 -13.30 34.68 6.85
C PHE A 62 -12.96 35.91 7.71
N VAL A 63 -11.82 35.87 8.42
CA VAL A 63 -11.31 37.01 9.21
C VAL A 63 -10.83 38.16 8.30
N ALA A 64 -10.22 37.84 7.16
CA ALA A 64 -9.70 38.81 6.19
C ALA A 64 -10.76 39.36 5.21
N ALA A 65 -12.02 38.95 5.32
CA ALA A 65 -13.10 39.40 4.43
C ALA A 65 -13.40 40.92 4.49
N GLY A 66 -12.74 41.66 5.39
CA GLY A 66 -12.77 43.12 5.49
C GLY A 66 -11.62 43.88 4.79
N GLU A 67 -10.64 43.19 4.20
CA GLU A 67 -9.39 43.76 3.64
C GLU A 67 -9.37 43.78 2.08
N PRO A 68 -8.48 44.55 1.42
CA PRO A 68 -8.55 44.84 -0.01
C PRO A 68 -8.37 43.62 -0.93
N ARG A 69 -9.21 43.58 -1.98
CA ARG A 69 -9.50 42.41 -2.84
C ARG A 69 -8.35 41.84 -3.68
N TRP A 70 -7.25 42.57 -3.86
CA TRP A 70 -6.16 42.18 -4.76
C TRP A 70 -5.09 41.30 -4.07
N GLU A 71 -4.96 41.38 -2.76
CA GLU A 71 -4.08 40.47 -1.99
C GLU A 71 -4.75 39.10 -1.78
N LEU A 72 -6.09 39.09 -1.70
CA LEU A 72 -6.91 37.89 -1.59
C LEU A 72 -6.83 36.98 -2.82
N SER A 73 -6.61 37.53 -4.02
CA SER A 73 -6.50 36.73 -5.25
C SER A 73 -5.18 35.95 -5.33
N GLY A 74 -4.07 36.52 -4.86
CA GLY A 74 -2.78 35.82 -4.74
C GLY A 74 -2.85 34.67 -3.74
N LEU A 75 -3.51 34.88 -2.60
CA LEU A 75 -3.78 33.84 -1.61
C LEU A 75 -4.68 32.73 -2.16
N ALA A 76 -5.74 33.08 -2.90
CA ALA A 76 -6.63 32.11 -3.52
C ALA A 76 -5.92 31.23 -4.57
N VAL A 77 -5.07 31.82 -5.42
CA VAL A 77 -4.29 31.06 -6.42
C VAL A 77 -3.26 30.15 -5.75
N GLY A 78 -2.56 30.64 -4.73
CA GLY A 78 -1.64 29.83 -3.92
C GLY A 78 -2.35 28.64 -3.24
N LEU A 79 -3.57 28.85 -2.74
CA LEU A 79 -4.39 27.81 -2.15
C LEU A 79 -4.77 26.72 -3.16
N VAL A 80 -5.27 27.12 -4.34
CA VAL A 80 -5.68 26.18 -5.39
C VAL A 80 -4.48 25.35 -5.84
N GLY A 81 -3.29 25.96 -5.98
CA GLY A 81 -2.05 25.26 -6.29
C GLY A 81 -1.65 24.23 -5.23
N ALA A 82 -1.72 24.61 -3.95
CA ALA A 82 -1.41 23.72 -2.83
C ALA A 82 -2.40 22.56 -2.72
N VAL A 83 -3.70 22.82 -2.91
CA VAL A 83 -4.75 21.78 -2.94
C VAL A 83 -4.54 20.83 -4.12
N ALA A 84 -4.26 21.35 -5.32
CA ALA A 84 -3.99 20.54 -6.50
C ALA A 84 -2.75 19.65 -6.33
N ALA A 85 -1.67 20.17 -5.74
CA ALA A 85 -0.47 19.40 -5.42
C ALA A 85 -0.77 18.29 -4.38
N GLY A 86 -1.54 18.61 -3.34
CA GLY A 86 -1.99 17.64 -2.33
C GLY A 86 -2.84 16.51 -2.93
N LEU A 87 -3.80 16.85 -3.79
CA LEU A 87 -4.64 15.87 -4.49
C LEU A 87 -3.82 14.97 -5.42
N ARG A 88 -2.81 15.52 -6.11
CA ARG A 88 -1.92 14.74 -6.98
C ARG A 88 -1.07 13.77 -6.16
N ALA A 89 -0.54 14.22 -5.03
CA ALA A 89 0.19 13.36 -4.09
C ALA A 89 -0.69 12.25 -3.53
N GLU A 90 -1.93 12.56 -3.11
CA GLU A 90 -2.89 11.57 -2.65
C GLU A 90 -3.20 10.53 -3.73
N ARG A 91 -3.45 10.97 -4.96
CA ARG A 91 -3.73 10.08 -6.10
C ARG A 91 -2.57 9.13 -6.38
N SER A 92 -1.34 9.64 -6.34
CA SER A 92 -0.12 8.82 -6.53
C SER A 92 -0.04 7.74 -5.46
N VAL A 93 -0.15 8.11 -4.18
CA VAL A 93 -0.03 7.17 -3.06
C VAL A 93 -1.19 6.16 -3.04
N ARG A 94 -2.40 6.57 -3.43
CA ARG A 94 -3.55 5.66 -3.57
C ARG A 94 -3.36 4.65 -4.70
N SER A 95 -2.79 5.07 -5.83
CA SER A 95 -2.49 4.16 -6.95
C SER A 95 -1.40 3.14 -6.60
N GLU A 96 -0.41 3.55 -5.81
CA GLU A 96 0.64 2.68 -5.31
C GLU A 96 0.10 1.70 -4.27
N LEU A 97 -0.77 2.18 -3.37
CA LEU A 97 -1.47 1.34 -2.40
C LEU A 97 -2.30 0.25 -3.10
N GLY A 98 -3.09 0.61 -4.11
CA GLY A 98 -3.90 -0.35 -4.87
C GLY A 98 -3.05 -1.44 -5.53
N ARG A 99 -1.92 -1.07 -6.15
CA ARG A 99 -0.97 -2.04 -6.73
C ARG A 99 -0.35 -2.96 -5.68
N HIS A 100 -0.03 -2.43 -4.50
CA HIS A 100 0.49 -3.23 -3.38
C HIS A 100 -0.56 -4.18 -2.80
N GLU A 101 -1.80 -3.74 -2.67
CA GLU A 101 -2.92 -4.57 -2.20
C GLU A 101 -3.21 -5.70 -3.20
N GLU A 102 -3.32 -5.40 -4.49
CA GLU A 102 -3.55 -6.41 -5.52
C GLU A 102 -2.41 -7.45 -5.59
N ARG A 103 -1.15 -7.00 -5.49
CA ARG A 103 -0.01 -7.92 -5.43
C ARG A 103 -0.04 -8.77 -4.16
N LEU A 104 -0.43 -8.20 -3.02
CA LEU A 104 -0.53 -8.92 -1.76
C LEU A 104 -1.62 -10.01 -1.83
N GLU A 105 -2.79 -9.69 -2.37
CA GLU A 105 -3.90 -10.64 -2.56
C GLU A 105 -3.49 -11.82 -3.44
N ARG A 106 -2.88 -11.56 -4.61
CA ARG A 106 -2.38 -12.64 -5.48
C ARG A 106 -1.35 -13.52 -4.77
N THR A 107 -0.40 -12.91 -4.07
CA THR A 107 0.65 -13.63 -3.34
C THR A 107 0.06 -14.50 -2.22
N VAL A 108 -0.90 -13.98 -1.45
CA VAL A 108 -1.57 -14.72 -0.37
C VAL A 108 -2.45 -15.84 -0.94
N GLY A 109 -3.13 -15.60 -2.07
CA GLY A 109 -3.88 -16.64 -2.80
C GLY A 109 -2.99 -17.80 -3.20
N MET A 110 -1.87 -17.51 -3.88
CA MET A 110 -0.88 -18.51 -4.26
C MET A 110 -0.31 -19.24 -3.03
N LEU A 111 0.03 -18.53 -1.95
CA LEU A 111 0.52 -19.15 -0.71
C LEU A 111 -0.52 -20.11 -0.10
N ARG A 112 -1.81 -19.77 -0.12
CA ARG A 112 -2.87 -20.68 0.39
C ARG A 112 -2.96 -21.96 -0.43
N GLU A 113 -2.85 -21.85 -1.76
CA GLU A 113 -2.89 -22.99 -2.67
C GLU A 113 -1.67 -23.89 -2.52
N VAL A 114 -0.46 -23.30 -2.54
CA VAL A 114 0.80 -24.04 -2.44
C VAL A 114 1.00 -24.64 -1.04
N PHE A 115 0.51 -24.00 0.01
CA PHE A 115 0.63 -24.49 1.40
C PHE A 115 0.11 -25.91 1.56
N VAL A 116 -1.05 -26.23 0.98
CA VAL A 116 -1.64 -27.59 1.10
C VAL A 116 -0.75 -28.63 0.43
N HIS A 117 -0.17 -28.29 -0.73
CA HIS A 117 0.68 -29.19 -1.48
C HIS A 117 2.04 -29.40 -0.80
N VAL A 118 2.72 -28.31 -0.41
CA VAL A 118 4.05 -28.36 0.21
C VAL A 118 4.00 -29.01 1.59
N SER A 119 3.00 -28.68 2.43
CA SER A 119 2.89 -29.28 3.77
C SER A 119 2.67 -30.79 3.73
N ARG A 120 1.94 -31.29 2.72
CA ARG A 120 1.73 -32.73 2.52
C ARG A 120 2.97 -33.41 1.93
N ARG A 121 3.63 -32.80 0.95
CA ARG A 121 4.82 -33.35 0.28
C ARG A 121 5.99 -33.50 1.24
N GLU A 122 6.22 -32.48 2.08
CA GLU A 122 7.34 -32.46 3.04
C GLU A 122 6.96 -33.01 4.42
N GLN A 123 5.76 -33.58 4.57
CA GLN A 123 5.26 -34.18 5.81
C GLN A 123 5.47 -33.26 7.03
N TRP A 124 5.09 -32.00 6.90
CA TRP A 124 5.29 -31.02 7.96
C TRP A 124 4.62 -31.44 9.26
N GLU A 125 5.31 -31.21 10.38
CA GLU A 125 4.73 -31.41 11.70
C GLU A 125 3.46 -30.57 11.91
N LYS A 126 2.50 -31.12 12.66
CA LYS A 126 1.23 -30.44 13.00
C LYS A 126 1.45 -29.06 13.65
N SER A 127 2.51 -28.91 14.44
CA SER A 127 2.94 -27.66 15.06
C SER A 127 3.28 -26.59 14.01
N ARG A 128 4.06 -26.96 12.99
CA ARG A 128 4.46 -26.11 11.86
C ARG A 128 3.27 -25.74 10.99
N VAL A 129 2.43 -26.72 10.64
CA VAL A 129 1.18 -26.51 9.88
C VAL A 129 0.27 -25.50 10.60
N ARG A 130 0.06 -25.67 11.91
CA ARG A 130 -0.77 -24.75 12.70
C ARG A 130 -0.20 -23.33 12.72
N ARG A 131 1.10 -23.17 12.98
CA ARG A 131 1.77 -21.86 13.00
C ARG A 131 1.67 -21.15 11.65
N THR A 132 1.92 -21.86 10.55
CA THR A 132 1.82 -21.29 9.20
C THR A 132 0.39 -20.90 8.86
N ARG A 133 -0.60 -21.72 9.23
CA ARG A 133 -2.02 -21.39 9.06
C ARG A 133 -2.41 -20.12 9.84
N GLU A 134 -1.94 -19.97 11.09
CA GLU A 134 -2.14 -18.75 11.90
C GLU A 134 -1.47 -17.51 11.27
N ARG A 135 -0.32 -17.67 10.61
CA ARG A 135 0.33 -16.59 9.85
C ARG A 135 -0.47 -16.19 8.62
N ILE A 136 -0.94 -17.15 7.83
CA ILE A 136 -1.77 -16.88 6.64
C ILE A 136 -3.12 -16.25 7.04
N ALA A 137 -3.74 -16.71 8.13
CA ALA A 137 -5.01 -16.16 8.61
C ALA A 137 -4.93 -14.68 9.01
N ARG A 138 -3.76 -14.19 9.41
CA ARG A 138 -3.54 -12.76 9.72
C ARG A 138 -3.68 -11.84 8.51
N PHE A 139 -3.59 -12.36 7.28
CA PHE A 139 -3.86 -11.59 6.07
C PHE A 139 -5.37 -11.45 5.81
N SER A 140 -6.18 -12.47 6.12
CA SER A 140 -7.64 -12.47 5.87
C SER A 140 -8.45 -11.54 6.79
N ILE A 141 -7.90 -11.14 7.94
CA ILE A 141 -8.58 -10.22 8.87
C ILE A 141 -8.53 -8.77 8.35
N ASP A 142 -7.53 -8.41 7.56
CA ASP A 142 -7.44 -7.09 6.92
C ASP A 142 -8.38 -6.96 5.71
N GLU A 143 -8.58 -8.05 4.93
CA GLU A 143 -9.53 -8.11 3.80
C GLU A 143 -10.98 -7.83 4.24
N ARG A 144 -11.36 -8.23 5.47
CA ARG A 144 -12.71 -8.02 6.02
C ARG A 144 -13.01 -6.59 6.47
N ARG A 145 -12.02 -5.69 6.48
CA ARG A 145 -12.20 -4.26 6.85
C ARG A 145 -12.22 -3.30 5.65
N LEU A 146 -12.16 -3.83 4.42
CA LEU A 146 -12.17 -3.05 3.19
C LEU A 146 -13.55 -2.95 2.52
N TRP A 147 -14.60 -3.42 3.20
CA TRP A 147 -16.00 -3.25 2.80
C TRP A 147 -16.76 -2.45 3.87
#